data_AF-A0A7V4IHG0-F1
#
_entry.id   AF-A0A7V4IHG0-F1
#
_cell.length_a   1.000
_cell.length_b   1.000
_cell.length_c   1.000
_cell.angle_alpha   90.00
_cell.angle_beta   90.00
_cell.angle_gamma   90.00
#
_symmetry.space_group_name_H-M   'P 1'
#
loop_
_entity.id
_entity.type
_entity.pdbx_description
1 polymer ?
#
loop_
_entity_poly.entity_id
_entity_poly.type
_entity_poly.pdbx_seq_one_letter_code
_entity_poly.pdbx_strand_id
1 'polypeptide(L)'
;MPFSTACYCGNNLTIWRCPADDSRVVADGEPRPRVRSMSMNIYAGGFGGTDSSLSGARTLRESEYRLHQGGTVWRVFLKLSDFVDPGASRTWLLMDMREDSIDWGNYATDMRGWPDQPERWGFYDLPGSYHGRAGGISFVDGHAEIRVWRDHRTMPPLVRGGLALDQLPSPNNPDIGWLQERSTRPKKASPRRWRGGPRKISGA
;
A
#
# COMPACT_ATOMS: atom_id res chain seq x y z
N MET A 1 24.80 7.19 -3.97
CA MET A 1 23.95 8.25 -4.56
C MET A 1 22.52 7.97 -4.10
N PRO A 2 21.93 8.75 -3.19
CA PRO A 2 20.51 8.60 -2.90
C PRO A 2 19.73 9.06 -4.13
N PHE A 3 18.97 8.16 -4.73
CA PHE A 3 18.06 8.48 -5.83
C PHE A 3 16.89 9.27 -5.26
N SER A 4 16.90 10.60 -5.41
CA SER A 4 15.76 11.44 -5.09
C SER A 4 14.82 11.52 -6.29
N THR A 5 13.57 11.13 -6.10
CA THR A 5 12.50 11.31 -7.09
C THR A 5 12.28 12.78 -7.45
N ALA A 6 12.67 13.73 -6.58
CA ALA A 6 12.52 15.16 -6.82
C ALA A 6 13.27 15.66 -8.09
N CYS A 7 14.44 15.08 -8.40
CA CYS A 7 15.22 15.48 -9.57
C CYS A 7 14.51 15.07 -10.89
N TYR A 8 13.87 13.90 -10.90
CA TYR A 8 13.09 13.42 -12.06
C TYR A 8 11.78 14.20 -12.26
N CYS A 9 11.36 14.96 -11.26
CA CYS A 9 10.13 15.73 -11.24
C CYS A 9 10.37 17.25 -11.35
N GLY A 10 11.58 17.68 -11.74
CA GLY A 10 11.92 19.09 -11.91
C GLY A 10 11.85 19.91 -10.62
N ASN A 11 12.02 19.27 -9.46
CA ASN A 11 11.82 19.86 -8.12
C ASN A 11 10.41 20.44 -7.88
N ASN A 12 9.41 20.01 -8.67
CA ASN A 12 8.05 20.46 -8.48
C ASN A 12 7.29 19.54 -7.51
N LEU A 13 7.09 20.00 -6.28
CA LEU A 13 6.35 19.24 -5.26
C LEU A 13 4.84 19.21 -5.53
N THR A 14 4.29 20.15 -6.30
CA THR A 14 2.83 20.26 -6.47
C THR A 14 2.24 19.12 -7.29
N ILE A 15 3.07 18.38 -8.05
CA ILE A 15 2.60 17.21 -8.82
C ILE A 15 2.20 16.02 -7.92
N TRP A 16 2.60 16.03 -6.65
CA TRP A 16 2.26 15.00 -5.66
C TRP A 16 1.02 15.35 -4.84
N ARG A 17 0.34 16.44 -5.18
CA ARG A 17 -0.84 16.93 -4.50
C ARG A 17 -2.00 17.06 -5.50
N CYS A 18 -3.12 16.47 -5.15
CA CYS A 18 -4.40 16.69 -5.80
C CYS A 18 -4.85 18.14 -5.58
N PRO A 19 -5.21 18.88 -6.63
CA PRO A 19 -5.75 20.23 -6.50
C PRO A 19 -7.04 20.32 -5.67
N ALA A 20 -7.78 19.22 -5.54
CA ALA A 20 -9.01 19.15 -4.75
C ALA A 20 -8.78 18.77 -3.27
N ASP A 21 -7.53 18.46 -2.88
CA ASP A 21 -7.15 18.35 -1.48
C ASP A 21 -7.06 19.76 -0.87
N ASP A 22 -7.94 20.09 0.08
CA ASP A 22 -7.99 21.37 0.79
C ASP A 22 -7.13 21.39 2.06
N SER A 23 -6.43 20.28 2.35
CA SER A 23 -5.70 20.09 3.60
C SER A 23 -4.51 21.04 3.78
N ARG A 24 -4.32 21.43 5.04
CA ARG A 24 -3.31 22.39 5.49
C ARG A 24 -2.58 21.90 6.73
N VAL A 25 -1.34 22.35 6.87
CA VAL A 25 -0.50 22.19 8.06
C VAL A 25 -0.03 23.57 8.51
N VAL A 26 0.16 23.76 9.80
CA VAL A 26 0.77 24.99 10.32
C VAL A 26 2.29 24.83 10.23
N ALA A 27 2.94 25.71 9.48
CA ALA A 27 4.38 25.79 9.35
C ALA A 27 4.83 27.24 9.57
N ASP A 28 5.73 27.44 10.52
CA ASP A 28 6.18 28.78 10.97
C ASP A 28 5.02 29.69 11.42
N GLY A 29 4.00 29.11 12.07
CA GLY A 29 2.82 29.84 12.54
C GLY A 29 1.77 30.13 11.45
N GLU A 30 2.08 29.86 10.18
CA GLU A 30 1.19 30.13 9.05
C GLU A 30 0.56 28.84 8.50
N PRO A 31 -0.75 28.84 8.17
CA PRO A 31 -1.40 27.70 7.56
C PRO A 31 -0.95 27.55 6.11
N ARG A 32 -0.18 26.51 5.81
CA ARG A 32 0.32 26.19 4.48
C ARG A 32 -0.35 24.94 3.92
N PRO A 33 -0.56 24.84 2.59
CA PRO A 33 -1.00 23.61 1.97
C PRO A 33 -0.01 22.47 2.27
N ARG A 34 -0.49 21.28 2.63
CA ARG A 34 0.32 20.04 2.68
C ARG A 34 1.09 19.80 1.37
N VAL A 35 2.26 19.19 1.48
CA VAL A 35 3.15 18.96 0.33
C VAL A 35 2.69 17.83 -0.60
N ARG A 36 1.80 16.95 -0.14
CA ARG A 36 1.26 15.83 -0.93
C ARG A 36 -0.10 15.33 -0.43
N SER A 37 -0.86 14.76 -1.36
CA SER A 37 -2.01 13.87 -1.11
C SER A 37 -1.77 12.47 -1.69
N MET A 38 -0.83 12.34 -2.62
CA MET A 38 -0.52 11.08 -3.27
C MET A 38 0.27 10.15 -2.35
N SER A 39 -0.11 8.88 -2.35
CA SER A 39 0.60 7.79 -1.70
C SER A 39 0.80 6.64 -2.68
N MET A 40 1.91 5.91 -2.49
CA MET A 40 2.29 4.80 -3.35
C MET A 40 1.91 3.46 -2.75
N ASN A 41 1.47 2.51 -3.57
CA ASN A 41 1.22 1.13 -3.14
C ASN A 41 2.38 0.60 -2.30
N ILE A 42 2.11 0.21 -1.05
CA ILE A 42 3.13 -0.33 -0.14
C ILE A 42 3.88 -1.52 -0.75
N TYR A 43 3.21 -2.30 -1.59
CA TYR A 43 3.82 -3.45 -2.25
C TYR A 43 4.78 -3.05 -3.38
N ALA A 44 4.84 -1.79 -3.80
CA ALA A 44 5.85 -1.25 -4.70
C ALA A 44 7.02 -0.64 -3.92
N GLY A 45 7.84 -1.49 -3.30
CA GLY A 45 9.08 -1.10 -2.62
C GLY A 45 8.95 -0.61 -1.16
N GLY A 46 7.80 -0.77 -0.52
CA GLY A 46 7.46 -0.24 0.81
C GLY A 46 8.53 -0.45 1.89
N PHE A 47 8.67 0.50 2.80
CA PHE A 47 9.60 0.51 3.95
C PHE A 47 11.02 -0.05 3.69
N GLY A 48 11.59 0.19 2.51
CA GLY A 48 12.91 -0.35 2.15
C GLY A 48 12.87 -1.83 1.73
N GLY A 49 11.75 -2.26 1.16
CA GLY A 49 11.50 -3.57 0.59
C GLY A 49 10.68 -4.54 1.45
N THR A 50 10.00 -4.08 2.51
CA THR A 50 9.14 -4.88 3.39
C THR A 50 7.73 -4.32 3.46
N ASP A 51 6.74 -5.18 3.67
CA ASP A 51 5.34 -4.80 3.89
C ASP A 51 5.04 -4.53 5.38
N SER A 52 6.08 -4.52 6.23
CA SER A 52 6.00 -4.40 7.70
C SER A 52 4.99 -5.37 8.33
N SER A 53 4.70 -6.47 7.64
CA SER A 53 3.71 -7.47 8.04
C SER A 53 2.28 -6.94 8.24
N LEU A 54 1.94 -5.77 7.71
CA LEU A 54 0.63 -5.14 7.95
C LEU A 54 -0.51 -6.12 7.62
N SER A 55 -0.40 -6.84 6.50
CA SER A 55 -1.45 -7.74 6.03
C SER A 55 -1.30 -9.20 6.51
N GLY A 56 -1.10 -9.44 7.81
CA GLY A 56 -1.31 -10.75 8.43
C GLY A 56 -0.07 -11.56 8.83
N ALA A 57 1.12 -10.96 8.95
CA ALA A 57 2.30 -11.60 9.55
C ALA A 57 2.60 -11.02 10.94
N ARG A 58 1.72 -11.26 11.92
CA ARG A 58 1.92 -10.67 13.26
C ARG A 58 3.30 -11.06 13.82
N THR A 59 3.96 -10.05 14.38
CA THR A 59 5.28 -10.01 15.03
C THR A 59 6.50 -10.02 14.11
N LEU A 60 6.90 -8.83 13.67
CA LEU A 60 8.33 -8.54 13.45
C LEU A 60 8.76 -7.47 14.45
N ARG A 61 9.89 -7.68 15.12
CA ARG A 61 10.62 -6.59 15.77
C ARG A 61 11.30 -5.76 14.68
N GLU A 62 11.52 -4.47 14.91
CA GLU A 62 12.15 -3.57 13.94
C GLU A 62 13.51 -4.09 13.39
N SER A 63 14.25 -4.82 14.21
CA SER A 63 15.49 -5.51 13.82
C SER A 63 15.32 -6.59 12.74
N GLU A 64 14.11 -7.09 12.53
CA GLU A 64 13.77 -8.21 11.65
C GLU A 64 13.28 -7.75 10.28
N TYR A 65 13.11 -6.44 10.04
CA TYR A 65 12.66 -5.91 8.74
C TYR A 65 13.55 -6.36 7.57
N ARG A 66 14.86 -6.54 7.79
CA ARG A 66 15.79 -7.04 6.77
C ARG A 66 15.59 -8.51 6.39
N LEU A 67 15.00 -9.33 7.27
CA LEU A 67 14.74 -10.75 6.99
C LEU A 67 13.62 -10.95 5.97
N HIS A 68 12.83 -9.91 5.70
CA HIS A 68 11.63 -9.97 4.86
C HIS A 68 11.68 -9.00 3.69
N GLN A 69 12.89 -8.75 3.14
CA GLN A 69 12.99 -8.09 1.85
C GLN A 69 12.19 -8.86 0.79
N GLY A 70 11.41 -8.12 -0.01
CA GLY A 70 10.42 -8.67 -0.92
C GLY A 70 9.10 -9.07 -0.23
N GLY A 71 8.88 -8.62 1.01
CA GLY A 71 7.65 -8.81 1.80
C GLY A 71 7.60 -10.11 2.62
N THR A 72 6.65 -10.15 3.56
CA THR A 72 6.41 -11.29 4.45
C THR A 72 5.58 -12.40 3.78
N VAL A 73 4.25 -12.31 3.86
CA VAL A 73 3.30 -13.20 3.20
C VAL A 73 3.05 -12.72 1.76
N TRP A 74 2.99 -11.41 1.59
CA TRP A 74 2.68 -10.76 0.31
C TRP A 74 3.97 -10.33 -0.38
N ARG A 75 3.96 -10.31 -1.72
CA ARG A 75 5.12 -9.86 -2.49
C ARG A 75 5.25 -8.35 -2.39
N VAL A 76 6.45 -7.89 -2.06
CA VAL A 76 6.89 -6.51 -2.33
C VAL A 76 7.75 -6.54 -3.59
N PHE A 77 7.33 -5.79 -4.61
CA PHE A 77 8.01 -5.61 -5.88
C PHE A 77 9.15 -4.60 -5.69
N LEU A 78 10.38 -5.01 -5.98
CA LEU A 78 11.58 -4.18 -5.80
C LEU A 78 12.12 -3.64 -7.13
N LYS A 79 11.73 -4.27 -8.24
CA LYS A 79 12.08 -3.87 -9.61
C LYS A 79 10.92 -4.13 -10.55
N LEU A 80 10.96 -3.47 -11.71
CA LEU A 80 9.89 -3.56 -12.72
C LEU A 80 9.59 -5.00 -13.16
N SER A 81 10.62 -5.85 -13.26
CA SER A 81 10.45 -7.26 -13.63
C SER A 81 9.72 -8.11 -12.58
N ASP A 82 9.52 -7.60 -11.35
CA ASP A 82 8.85 -8.35 -10.30
C ASP A 82 7.31 -8.30 -10.47
N PHE A 83 6.79 -7.33 -11.21
CA PHE A 83 5.35 -7.12 -11.46
C PHE A 83 4.80 -8.13 -12.46
N VAL A 84 4.88 -9.42 -12.12
CA VAL A 84 4.42 -10.55 -12.93
C VAL A 84 3.03 -11.04 -12.56
N ASP A 85 2.57 -10.74 -11.35
CA ASP A 85 1.27 -11.15 -10.83
C ASP A 85 0.84 -10.15 -9.74
N PRO A 86 -0.18 -9.30 -9.99
CA PRO A 86 -1.16 -9.37 -11.08
C PRO A 86 -0.69 -8.88 -12.46
N GLY A 87 0.54 -8.39 -12.59
CA GLY A 87 1.06 -7.79 -13.83
C GLY A 87 1.14 -6.27 -13.74
N ALA A 88 2.08 -5.62 -14.44
CA ALA A 88 2.28 -4.17 -14.37
C ALA A 88 1.01 -3.35 -14.69
N SER A 89 0.24 -3.75 -15.71
CA SER A 89 -1.02 -3.12 -16.09
C SER A 89 -2.18 -3.39 -15.14
N ARG A 90 -2.01 -4.27 -14.16
CA ARG A 90 -3.02 -4.57 -13.14
C ARG A 90 -2.56 -4.23 -11.74
N THR A 91 -1.34 -3.73 -11.57
CA THR A 91 -0.85 -3.26 -10.27
C THR A 91 -0.97 -1.74 -10.22
N TRP A 92 -1.80 -1.23 -9.31
CA TRP A 92 -1.87 0.21 -9.10
C TRP A 92 -0.59 0.70 -8.40
N LEU A 93 -0.18 1.93 -8.72
CA LEU A 93 1.07 2.54 -8.26
C LEU A 93 0.84 3.73 -7.34
N LEU A 94 0.21 4.81 -7.83
CA LEU A 94 -0.09 6.01 -7.05
C LEU A 94 -1.60 6.30 -7.03
N MET A 95 -2.10 6.72 -5.87
CA MET A 95 -3.43 7.29 -5.69
C MET A 95 -3.45 8.34 -4.59
N ASP A 96 -4.49 9.16 -4.57
CA ASP A 96 -4.76 10.05 -3.44
C ASP A 96 -5.15 9.25 -2.19
N MET A 97 -4.56 9.64 -1.07
CA MET A 97 -5.00 9.23 0.26
C MET A 97 -5.66 10.43 0.96
N ARG A 98 -6.69 10.16 1.76
CA ARG A 98 -7.42 11.19 2.50
C ARG A 98 -6.54 11.96 3.48
N GLU A 99 -6.89 13.23 3.70
CA GLU A 99 -6.16 14.14 4.60
C GLU A 99 -6.07 13.65 6.04
N ASP A 100 -7.08 12.92 6.52
CA ASP A 100 -7.11 12.35 7.87
C ASP A 100 -6.52 10.94 7.96
N SER A 101 -6.21 10.31 6.83
CA SER A 101 -5.63 8.96 6.78
C SER A 101 -4.13 8.95 6.46
N ILE A 102 -3.64 10.01 5.82
CA ILE A 102 -2.30 10.09 5.27
C ILE A 102 -1.21 10.28 6.31
N ASP A 103 -0.55 9.18 6.63
CA ASP A 103 0.50 9.06 7.63
C ASP A 103 1.89 8.93 6.99
N TRP A 104 2.03 8.07 5.98
CA TRP A 104 3.28 7.65 5.36
C TRP A 104 3.22 7.79 3.83
N GLY A 105 4.40 7.73 3.20
CA GLY A 105 4.53 7.80 1.74
C GLY A 105 3.82 6.66 1.00
N ASN A 106 3.46 5.61 1.73
CA ASN A 106 2.82 4.43 1.23
C ASN A 106 1.32 4.44 1.51
N TYR A 107 0.55 3.75 0.67
CA TYR A 107 -0.83 3.36 0.91
C TYR A 107 -0.87 1.84 1.05
N ALA A 108 -1.30 1.37 2.21
CA ALA A 108 -1.40 -0.01 2.63
C ALA A 108 -2.80 -0.55 2.29
N THR A 109 -2.90 -1.20 1.14
CA THR A 109 -4.04 -2.08 0.90
C THR A 109 -3.95 -3.27 1.85
N ASP A 110 -4.94 -3.40 2.73
CA ASP A 110 -5.07 -4.56 3.60
C ASP A 110 -5.42 -5.79 2.76
N MET A 111 -4.53 -6.78 2.77
CA MET A 111 -4.73 -8.04 2.05
C MET A 111 -5.33 -9.13 2.95
N ARG A 112 -5.61 -8.85 4.23
CA ARG A 112 -6.29 -9.81 5.11
C ARG A 112 -7.64 -10.20 4.53
N GLY A 113 -7.91 -11.51 4.47
CA GLY A 113 -9.13 -12.07 3.92
C GLY A 113 -9.16 -12.20 2.39
N TRP A 114 -8.11 -11.79 1.67
CA TRP A 114 -7.99 -12.13 0.24
C TRP A 114 -7.64 -13.62 0.07
N PRO A 115 -8.21 -14.35 -0.92
CA PRO A 115 -9.20 -13.89 -1.89
C PRO A 115 -10.65 -14.18 -1.48
N ASP A 116 -10.87 -14.99 -0.44
CA ASP A 116 -12.11 -15.75 -0.25
C ASP A 116 -12.80 -15.53 1.10
N GLN A 117 -12.30 -14.59 1.90
CA GLN A 117 -12.83 -14.23 3.21
C GLN A 117 -13.18 -12.73 3.28
N PRO A 118 -14.13 -12.27 2.43
CA PRO A 118 -14.52 -10.86 2.35
C PRO A 118 -15.09 -10.30 3.65
N GLU A 119 -15.56 -11.16 4.55
CA GLU A 119 -16.00 -10.79 5.88
C GLU A 119 -14.88 -10.23 6.78
N ARG A 120 -13.61 -10.46 6.42
CA ARG A 120 -12.42 -9.99 7.15
C ARG A 120 -11.83 -8.70 6.60
N TRP A 121 -12.36 -8.16 5.52
CA TRP A 121 -11.80 -6.99 4.86
C TRP A 121 -11.93 -5.72 5.70
N GLY A 122 -10.93 -4.85 5.58
CA GLY A 122 -10.88 -3.53 6.20
C GLY A 122 -9.87 -2.62 5.52
N PHE A 123 -9.86 -1.35 5.90
CA PHE A 123 -8.87 -0.39 5.45
C PHE A 123 -7.79 -0.20 6.50
N TYR A 124 -6.52 -0.16 6.08
CA TYR A 124 -5.51 0.60 6.82
C TYR A 124 -5.67 2.06 6.46
N ASP A 125 -5.54 2.33 5.17
CA ASP A 125 -5.62 3.68 4.63
C ASP A 125 -6.91 3.91 3.85
N LEU A 126 -7.49 5.10 4.00
CA LEU A 126 -8.68 5.49 3.25
C LEU A 126 -8.30 6.28 2.00
N PRO A 127 -8.85 5.92 0.83
CA PRO A 127 -8.54 6.61 -0.40
C PRO A 127 -9.20 7.99 -0.44
N GLY A 128 -8.57 8.92 -1.17
CA GLY A 128 -9.16 10.20 -1.53
C GLY A 128 -10.46 10.01 -2.31
N SER A 129 -11.46 10.84 -2.00
CA SER A 129 -12.77 10.83 -2.68
C SER A 129 -13.19 12.23 -3.16
N TYR A 130 -12.19 13.10 -3.34
CA TYR A 130 -12.34 14.52 -3.66
C TYR A 130 -13.03 14.79 -5.00
N HIS A 131 -13.09 13.79 -5.90
CA HIS A 131 -13.63 13.92 -7.25
C HIS A 131 -14.99 13.23 -7.39
N GLY A 132 -15.99 13.67 -6.62
CA GLY A 132 -17.34 13.14 -6.72
C GLY A 132 -17.41 11.65 -6.37
N ARG A 133 -16.82 11.26 -5.24
CA ARG A 133 -16.69 9.86 -4.79
C ARG A 133 -15.72 9.04 -5.62
N ALA A 134 -14.76 9.68 -6.28
CA ALA A 134 -13.75 9.01 -7.08
C ALA A 134 -12.33 9.46 -6.73
N GLY A 135 -11.37 8.60 -7.08
CA GLY A 135 -9.94 8.89 -7.06
C GLY A 135 -9.29 8.58 -8.42
N GLY A 136 -8.26 9.35 -8.76
CA GLY A 136 -7.37 9.03 -9.87
C GLY A 136 -6.34 7.99 -9.43
N ILE A 137 -6.19 6.92 -10.21
CA ILE A 137 -5.31 5.80 -9.88
C ILE A 137 -4.39 5.54 -11.07
N SER A 138 -3.09 5.61 -10.84
CA SER A 138 -2.07 5.23 -11.83
C SER A 138 -1.66 3.78 -11.67
N PHE A 139 -1.13 3.18 -12.73
CA PHE A 139 -0.66 1.81 -12.77
C PHE A 139 0.81 1.73 -13.16
N VAL A 140 1.44 0.59 -12.88
CA VAL A 140 2.88 0.41 -13.02
C VAL A 140 3.36 0.46 -14.48
N ASP A 141 2.50 0.13 -15.44
CA ASP A 141 2.79 0.27 -16.87
C ASP A 141 2.63 1.71 -17.41
N GLY A 142 2.18 2.65 -16.58
CA GLY A 142 2.08 4.07 -16.90
C GLY A 142 0.68 4.57 -17.29
N HIS A 143 -0.34 3.70 -17.36
CA HIS A 143 -1.72 4.18 -17.59
C HIS A 143 -2.36 4.67 -16.28
N ALA A 144 -3.54 5.30 -16.41
CA ALA A 144 -4.34 5.75 -15.28
C ALA A 144 -5.84 5.51 -15.50
N GLU A 145 -6.56 5.32 -14.41
CA GLU A 145 -8.01 5.13 -14.37
C GLU A 145 -8.65 6.08 -13.35
N ILE A 146 -9.93 6.42 -13.57
CA ILE A 146 -10.77 7.02 -12.53
C ILE A 146 -11.59 5.92 -11.87
N ARG A 147 -11.40 5.74 -10.56
CA ARG A 147 -12.17 4.76 -9.77
C ARG A 147 -13.22 5.48 -8.94
N VAL A 148 -14.49 5.25 -9.27
CA VAL A 148 -15.62 5.64 -8.42
C VAL A 148 -15.78 4.60 -7.31
N TRP A 149 -15.66 5.06 -6.06
CA TRP A 149 -15.89 4.27 -4.85
C TRP A 149 -17.38 3.95 -4.72
N ARG A 150 -17.68 2.66 -4.53
CA ARG A 150 -19.05 2.13 -4.56
C ARG A 150 -19.66 2.00 -3.18
N ASP A 151 -18.85 1.72 -2.18
CA ASP A 151 -19.30 1.57 -0.81
C ASP A 151 -19.14 2.89 -0.05
N HIS A 152 -20.18 3.31 0.66
CA HIS A 152 -20.12 4.52 1.49
C HIS A 152 -19.08 4.39 2.62
N ARG A 153 -18.76 3.16 3.04
CA ARG A 153 -17.74 2.87 4.06
C ARG A 153 -16.30 3.11 3.57
N THR A 154 -16.10 3.27 2.27
CA THR A 154 -14.84 3.76 1.67
C THR A 154 -14.68 5.27 1.84
N MET A 155 -15.77 5.98 2.16
CA MET A 155 -15.84 7.43 2.30
C MET A 155 -16.55 7.83 3.60
N PRO A 156 -16.07 7.38 4.78
CA PRO A 156 -16.66 7.81 6.04
C PRO A 156 -16.50 9.33 6.22
N PRO A 157 -17.21 9.97 7.17
CA PRO A 157 -17.01 11.38 7.48
C PRO A 157 -15.53 11.72 7.71
N LEU A 158 -15.12 12.92 7.30
CA LEU A 158 -13.75 13.40 7.38
C LEU A 158 -13.45 13.97 8.77
N VAL A 159 -12.34 13.55 9.38
CA VAL A 159 -11.86 14.09 10.66
C VAL A 159 -10.90 15.24 10.39
N ARG A 160 -11.44 16.44 10.16
CA ARG A 160 -10.62 17.61 9.82
C ARG A 160 -9.64 17.96 10.94
N GLY A 161 -8.35 18.08 10.58
CA GLY A 161 -7.27 18.38 11.52
C GLY A 161 -6.95 17.26 12.51
N GLY A 162 -7.50 16.07 12.32
CA GLY A 162 -7.23 14.88 13.13
C GLY A 162 -6.77 13.71 12.29
N LEU A 163 -6.81 12.52 12.90
CA LEU A 163 -6.45 11.26 12.26
C LEU A 163 -7.66 10.31 12.28
N ALA A 164 -7.90 9.65 11.15
CA ALA A 164 -8.74 8.47 11.06
C ALA A 164 -8.07 7.30 11.82
N LEU A 165 -8.86 6.30 12.17
CA LEU A 165 -8.32 5.11 12.83
C LEU A 165 -7.54 4.25 11.84
N ASP A 166 -6.36 3.80 12.26
CA ASP A 166 -5.67 2.71 11.59
C ASP A 166 -6.46 1.41 11.83
N GLN A 167 -6.84 0.72 10.75
CA GLN A 167 -7.70 -0.48 10.76
C GLN A 167 -9.19 -0.21 10.99
N LEU A 168 -9.88 0.10 9.89
CA LEU A 168 -11.32 0.24 9.83
C LEU A 168 -11.95 -1.02 9.21
N PRO A 169 -12.65 -1.86 10.00
CA PRO A 169 -13.38 -3.00 9.46
C PRO A 169 -14.41 -2.56 8.43
N SER A 170 -14.38 -3.18 7.26
CA SER A 170 -15.37 -2.93 6.21
C SER A 170 -15.69 -4.23 5.47
N PRO A 171 -16.35 -5.20 6.15
CA PRO A 171 -16.67 -6.51 5.59
C PRO A 171 -17.44 -6.40 4.26
N ASN A 172 -17.08 -7.24 3.28
CA ASN A 172 -17.72 -7.33 1.97
C ASN A 172 -17.71 -6.03 1.15
N ASN A 173 -16.73 -5.15 1.38
CA ASN A 173 -16.64 -3.90 0.62
C ASN A 173 -15.99 -4.15 -0.76
N PRO A 174 -16.71 -3.91 -1.87
CA PRO A 174 -16.22 -4.15 -3.22
C PRO A 174 -15.04 -3.25 -3.62
N ASP A 175 -14.87 -2.08 -2.98
CA ASP A 175 -13.71 -1.23 -3.23
C ASP A 175 -12.43 -1.82 -2.65
N ILE A 176 -12.51 -2.49 -1.49
CA ILE A 176 -11.38 -3.24 -0.93
C ILE A 176 -11.03 -4.41 -1.84
N GLY A 177 -12.02 -5.17 -2.30
CA GLY A 177 -11.77 -6.25 -3.28
C GLY A 177 -11.08 -5.74 -4.53
N TRP A 178 -11.54 -4.61 -5.10
CA TRP A 178 -10.93 -3.98 -6.27
C TRP A 178 -9.46 -3.59 -6.03
N LEU A 179 -9.15 -3.04 -4.84
CA LEU A 179 -7.79 -2.67 -4.43
C LEU A 179 -6.93 -3.93 -4.24
N GLN A 180 -7.41 -4.94 -3.52
CA GLN A 180 -6.66 -6.17 -3.26
C GLN A 180 -6.31 -6.91 -4.55
N GLU A 181 -7.25 -7.00 -5.50
CA GLU A 181 -7.02 -7.58 -6.83
C GLU A 181 -5.86 -6.92 -7.57
N ARG A 182 -5.61 -5.63 -7.31
CA ARG A 182 -4.65 -4.77 -8.02
C ARG A 182 -3.44 -4.37 -7.17
N SER A 183 -3.25 -4.97 -6.01
CA SER A 183 -2.17 -4.57 -5.10
C SER A 183 -0.96 -5.49 -5.18
N THR A 184 -1.15 -6.79 -4.91
CA THR A 184 -0.08 -7.79 -4.82
C THR A 184 -0.65 -9.20 -4.79
N ARG A 185 0.20 -10.21 -4.64
CA ARG A 185 -0.15 -11.62 -4.47
C ARG A 185 0.70 -12.29 -3.40
N PRO A 186 0.24 -13.41 -2.81
CA PRO A 186 1.04 -14.16 -1.87
C PRO A 186 2.37 -14.60 -2.50
N LYS A 187 3.44 -14.63 -1.70
CA LYS A 187 4.68 -15.29 -2.13
C LYS A 187 4.37 -16.77 -2.33
N LYS A 188 4.80 -17.32 -3.47
CA LYS A 188 4.76 -18.78 -3.67
C LYS A 188 5.59 -19.40 -2.54
N ALA A 189 5.05 -20.41 -1.88
CA ALA A 189 5.81 -21.15 -0.89
C ALA A 189 7.10 -21.65 -1.57
N SER A 190 8.26 -21.20 -1.07
CA SER A 190 9.52 -21.83 -1.46
C SER A 190 9.43 -23.30 -1.08
N PRO A 191 9.76 -24.26 -1.97
CA PRO A 191 9.81 -25.66 -1.60
C PRO A 191 10.66 -25.78 -0.35
N ARG A 192 10.13 -26.39 0.72
CA ARG A 192 10.92 -26.69 1.91
C ARG A 192 12.14 -27.45 1.43
N ARG A 193 13.33 -26.85 1.51
CA ARG A 193 14.59 -27.53 1.18
C ARG A 193 14.73 -28.65 2.20
N TRP A 194 14.36 -29.87 1.81
CA TRP A 194 14.47 -31.05 2.65
C TRP A 194 15.96 -31.22 3.02
N ARG A 195 16.31 -30.87 4.26
CA ARG A 195 17.63 -31.11 4.85
C ARG A 195 17.54 -32.39 5.69
N GLY A 196 17.30 -33.52 5.03
CA GLY A 196 16.94 -34.76 5.73
C GLY A 196 17.59 -36.02 5.19
N GLY A 197 18.78 -35.95 4.59
CA GLY A 197 19.50 -37.17 4.17
C GLY A 197 19.64 -38.16 5.33
N PRO A 198 19.51 -39.48 5.07
CA PRO A 198 19.52 -40.49 6.14
C PRO A 198 20.81 -40.41 6.95
N ARG A 199 20.67 -40.28 8.28
CA ARG A 199 21.79 -40.45 9.21
C ARG A 199 22.29 -41.87 9.06
N LYS A 200 23.53 -42.03 8.55
CA LYS A 200 24.25 -43.29 8.65
C LYS A 200 24.39 -43.61 10.14
N ILE A 201 23.71 -44.66 10.58
CA ILE A 201 23.96 -45.28 11.87
C ILE A 201 25.24 -46.11 11.66
N SER A 202 26.38 -45.59 12.11
CA SER A 202 27.60 -46.40 12.23
C SER A 202 27.45 -47.26 13.47
N GLY A 203 27.32 -48.57 13.28
CA GLY A 203 27.45 -49.55 14.35
C GLY A 203 28.92 -49.74 14.75
N ALA A 204 29.13 -49.83 16.05
CA ALA A 204 30.12 -50.65 16.74
C ALA A 204 29.64 -50.80 18.19
#